data_AF-A0A1W1BJJ6-F1
#
_entry.id   AF-A0A1W1BJJ6-F1
#
_cell.length_a   1.000
_cell.length_b   1.000
_cell.length_c   1.000
_cell.angle_alpha   90.00
_cell.angle_beta   90.00
_cell.angle_gamma   90.00
#
_symmetry.space_group_name_H-M   'P 1'
#
loop_
_entity.id
_entity.type
_entity.pdbx_description
1 polymer ?
#
loop_
_entity_poly.entity_id
_entity_poly.type
_entity_poly.pdbx_seq_one_letter_code
_entity_poly.pdbx_strand_id
1 'polypeptide(L)'
;MQKSRTAFTMIELIFVIVILGILAAVAIPKLSATRNDAEVSKMAQNIMTGLAEISTYAVSQAQTESNLSKMSNAIAFLEKSGEAVIDKDEKKATVKVGAVSDCITVQVQTGDYDDNLTISTGDAGGDYKCNEIQTIIDVSRYPMRLRGTNVKY
;
A
#
# COMPACT_ATOMS: atom_id res chain seq x y z
N MET A 1 38.65 41.43 -32.05
CA MET A 1 38.91 40.62 -30.83
C MET A 1 38.50 39.18 -31.11
N GLN A 2 39.43 38.27 -31.38
CA GLN A 2 39.11 36.85 -31.56
C GLN A 2 38.90 36.19 -30.19
N LYS A 3 37.71 35.66 -29.98
CA LYS A 3 37.30 34.94 -28.77
C LYS A 3 37.97 33.56 -28.77
N SER A 4 38.86 33.30 -27.81
CA SER A 4 39.45 31.98 -27.61
C SER A 4 38.35 30.99 -27.21
N ARG A 5 38.19 29.92 -28.01
CA ARG A 5 37.37 28.78 -27.62
C ARG A 5 38.24 27.88 -26.74
N THR A 6 37.95 27.85 -25.45
CA THR A 6 38.51 26.86 -24.53
C THR A 6 37.92 25.50 -24.89
N ALA A 7 38.74 24.62 -25.46
CA ALA A 7 38.35 23.24 -25.71
C ALA A 7 38.51 22.42 -24.42
N PHE A 8 37.49 21.63 -24.10
CA PHE A 8 37.54 20.66 -23.00
C PHE A 8 38.51 19.54 -23.37
N THR A 9 39.42 19.19 -22.47
CA THR A 9 40.44 18.17 -22.76
C THR A 9 39.85 16.76 -22.67
N MET A 10 40.38 15.81 -23.45
CA MET A 10 39.94 14.42 -23.36
C MET A 10 40.18 13.82 -21.97
N ILE A 11 41.21 14.27 -21.25
CA ILE A 11 41.52 13.78 -19.90
C ILE A 11 40.50 14.25 -18.86
N GLU A 12 40.00 15.49 -18.95
CA GLU A 12 38.93 15.98 -18.07
C GLU A 12 37.65 15.18 -18.26
N LEU A 13 37.34 14.80 -19.51
CA LEU A 13 36.18 13.95 -19.82
C LEU A 13 36.30 12.57 -19.17
N ILE A 14 37.49 11.96 -19.24
CA ILE A 14 37.76 10.66 -18.64
C ILE A 14 37.62 10.72 -17.11
N PHE A 15 38.11 11.78 -16.48
CA PHE A 15 38.00 11.92 -15.03
C PHE A 15 36.54 12.05 -14.57
N VAL A 16 35.72 12.80 -15.31
CA VAL A 16 34.30 12.95 -15.02
C VAL A 16 33.55 11.62 -15.12
N ILE A 17 33.77 10.84 -16.18
CA ILE A 17 33.08 9.54 -16.33
C ILE A 17 33.49 8.53 -15.24
N VAL A 18 34.75 8.56 -14.80
CA VAL A 18 35.23 7.67 -13.72
C VAL A 18 34.56 8.04 -12.39
N ILE A 19 34.51 9.33 -12.05
CA ILE A 19 33.84 9.78 -10.82
C ILE A 19 32.35 9.43 -10.87
N LEU A 20 31.67 9.71 -11.99
CA LEU A 20 30.26 9.36 -12.15
C LEU A 20 30.04 7.84 -12.06
N GLY A 21 30.97 7.04 -12.59
CA GLY A 21 30.93 5.57 -12.47
C GLY A 21 30.99 5.09 -11.03
N ILE A 22 31.90 5.62 -10.21
CA ILE A 22 32.04 5.25 -8.79
C ILE A 22 30.80 5.68 -8.00
N LEU A 23 30.34 6.93 -8.19
CA LEU A 23 29.16 7.45 -7.50
C LEU A 23 27.91 6.64 -7.87
N ALA A 24 27.73 6.30 -9.15
CA ALA A 24 26.61 5.50 -9.61
C ALA A 24 26.62 4.08 -8.99
N ALA A 25 27.79 3.45 -8.91
CA ALA A 25 27.92 2.10 -8.36
C ALA A 25 27.45 2.01 -6.90
N VAL A 26 27.68 3.05 -6.09
CA VAL A 26 27.24 3.08 -4.67
C VAL A 26 25.82 3.63 -4.52
N ALA A 27 25.44 4.63 -5.33
CA ALA A 27 24.15 5.29 -5.19
C ALA A 27 22.97 4.42 -5.67
N ILE A 28 23.13 3.67 -6.77
CA ILE A 28 22.03 2.90 -7.38
C ILE A 28 21.46 1.83 -6.43
N PRO A 29 22.28 0.97 -5.78
CA PRO A 29 21.73 -0.05 -4.87
C PRO A 29 20.99 0.56 -3.69
N LYS A 30 21.54 1.64 -3.11
CA LYS A 30 20.94 2.33 -1.96
C LYS A 30 19.61 3.00 -2.32
N LEU A 31 19.55 3.67 -3.46
CA LEU A 31 18.31 4.29 -3.95
C LEU A 31 17.24 3.26 -4.30
N SER A 32 17.62 2.08 -4.80
CA SER A 32 16.66 1.01 -5.07
C SER A 32 16.03 0.48 -3.79
N ALA A 33 16.83 0.24 -2.74
CA ALA A 33 16.31 -0.22 -1.45
C ALA A 33 15.35 0.82 -0.85
N THR A 34 15.76 2.09 -0.76
CA THR A 34 14.90 3.15 -0.19
C THR A 34 13.60 3.36 -0.97
N ARG A 35 13.61 3.18 -2.30
CA ARG A 35 12.38 3.25 -3.10
C ARG A 35 11.41 2.12 -2.77
N ASN A 36 11.92 0.90 -2.60
CA ASN A 36 11.11 -0.25 -2.25
C ASN A 36 10.50 -0.10 -0.85
N ASP A 37 11.28 0.34 0.14
CA ASP A 37 10.79 0.58 1.51
C ASP A 37 9.71 1.68 1.55
N ALA A 38 9.88 2.71 0.72
CA ALA A 38 8.89 3.78 0.58
C ALA A 38 7.58 3.29 -0.06
N GLU A 39 7.64 2.40 -1.04
CA GLU A 39 6.45 1.77 -1.63
C GLU A 39 5.69 0.93 -0.61
N VAL A 40 6.40 0.09 0.15
CA VAL A 40 5.83 -0.73 1.24
C VAL A 40 5.16 0.16 2.29
N SER A 41 5.86 1.21 2.75
CA SER A 41 5.34 2.14 3.75
C SER A 41 4.10 2.89 3.26
N LYS A 42 4.12 3.37 2.02
CA LYS A 42 2.97 4.06 1.40
C LYS A 42 1.76 3.13 1.31
N MET A 43 1.96 1.89 0.89
CA MET A 43 0.88 0.93 0.75
C MET A 43 0.28 0.56 2.11
N ALA A 44 1.12 0.25 3.10
CA ALA A 44 0.68 -0.02 4.46
C ALA A 44 -0.11 1.16 5.05
N GLN A 45 0.34 2.40 4.83
CA GLN A 45 -0.37 3.60 5.26
C GLN A 45 -1.73 3.77 4.58
N ASN A 46 -1.82 3.51 3.28
CA ASN A 46 -3.10 3.57 2.55
C ASN A 46 -4.09 2.52 3.07
N ILE A 47 -3.63 1.30 3.37
CA ILE A 47 -4.47 0.25 3.96
C ILE A 47 -4.97 0.67 5.34
N MET A 48 -4.07 1.10 6.24
CA MET A 48 -4.42 1.56 7.58
C MET A 48 -5.39 2.75 7.57
N THR A 49 -5.14 3.72 6.69
CA THR A 49 -6.04 4.87 6.49
C THR A 49 -7.39 4.39 6.00
N GLY A 50 -7.42 3.45 5.04
CA GLY A 50 -8.67 2.95 4.50
C GLY A 50 -9.51 2.18 5.52
N LEU A 51 -8.87 1.43 6.41
CA LEU A 51 -9.54 0.76 7.53
C LEU A 51 -10.17 1.76 8.50
N ALA A 52 -9.43 2.82 8.84
CA ALA A 52 -9.93 3.89 9.70
C ALA A 52 -11.11 4.63 9.05
N GLU A 53 -11.03 4.92 7.74
CA GLU A 53 -12.12 5.53 6.98
C GLU A 53 -13.36 4.63 6.95
N ILE A 54 -13.21 3.33 6.68
CA ILE A 54 -14.31 2.36 6.71
C ILE A 54 -14.99 2.36 8.08
N SER A 55 -14.21 2.35 9.16
CA SER A 55 -14.75 2.38 10.52
C SER A 55 -15.52 3.67 10.82
N THR A 56 -14.96 4.82 10.40
CA THR A 56 -15.58 6.14 10.57
C THR A 56 -16.86 6.26 9.73
N TYR A 57 -16.84 5.73 8.52
CA TYR A 57 -18.00 5.68 7.64
C TYR A 57 -19.14 4.86 8.25
N ALA A 58 -18.83 3.65 8.74
CA ALA A 58 -19.84 2.77 9.34
C ALA A 58 -20.50 3.40 10.59
N VAL A 59 -19.73 4.14 11.40
CA VAL A 59 -20.24 4.87 12.56
C VAL A 59 -21.08 6.09 12.15
N SER A 60 -20.63 6.88 11.17
CA SER A 60 -21.31 8.12 10.77
C SER A 60 -22.58 7.89 9.96
N GLN A 61 -22.56 6.92 9.05
CA GLN A 61 -23.70 6.62 8.17
C GLN A 61 -24.65 5.59 8.77
N ALA A 62 -24.27 4.95 9.88
CA ALA A 62 -24.98 3.83 10.46
C ALA A 62 -25.38 2.79 9.39
N GLN A 63 -24.52 2.54 8.41
CA GLN A 63 -24.66 1.48 7.41
C GLN A 63 -23.31 1.14 6.80
N THR A 64 -23.20 -0.08 6.27
CA THR A 64 -22.04 -0.53 5.50
C THR A 64 -22.45 -0.73 4.04
N GLU A 65 -21.68 -0.16 3.12
CA GLU A 65 -21.93 -0.31 1.68
C GLU A 65 -21.30 -1.60 1.16
N SER A 66 -21.83 -2.12 0.05
CA SER A 66 -21.22 -3.28 -0.62
C SER A 66 -19.87 -2.96 -1.27
N ASN A 67 -19.66 -1.69 -1.64
CA ASN A 67 -18.43 -1.23 -2.26
C ASN A 67 -17.56 -0.46 -1.26
N LEU A 68 -16.41 -1.05 -0.89
CA LEU A 68 -15.46 -0.44 0.05
C LEU A 68 -14.87 0.88 -0.48
N SER A 69 -14.78 1.08 -1.80
CA SER A 69 -14.34 2.35 -2.41
C SER A 69 -15.31 3.51 -2.17
N LYS A 70 -16.56 3.24 -1.79
CA LYS A 70 -17.50 4.29 -1.33
C LYS A 70 -17.31 4.66 0.14
N MET A 71 -16.77 3.73 0.92
CA MET A 71 -16.56 3.89 2.36
C MET A 71 -15.18 4.49 2.66
N SER A 72 -14.21 4.27 1.78
CA SER A 72 -12.85 4.78 1.92
C SER A 72 -12.28 5.31 0.60
N ASN A 73 -11.76 6.53 0.67
CA ASN A 73 -11.01 7.15 -0.43
C ASN A 73 -9.64 6.49 -0.61
N ALA A 74 -9.01 6.04 0.48
CA ALA A 74 -7.75 5.33 0.41
C ALA A 74 -7.90 3.98 -0.31
N ILE A 75 -8.97 3.22 -0.03
CA ILE A 75 -9.27 1.98 -0.77
C ILE A 75 -9.63 2.28 -2.24
N ALA A 76 -10.40 3.35 -2.50
CA ALA A 76 -10.69 3.78 -3.87
C ALA A 76 -9.42 4.16 -4.66
N PHE A 77 -8.42 4.74 -3.97
CA PHE A 77 -7.12 5.03 -4.57
C PHE A 77 -6.35 3.74 -4.90
N LEU A 78 -6.32 2.76 -3.99
CA LEU A 78 -5.67 1.46 -4.22
C LEU A 78 -6.34 0.69 -5.38
N GLU A 79 -7.67 0.77 -5.51
CA GLU A 79 -8.39 0.19 -6.64
C GLU A 79 -7.97 0.84 -7.97
N LYS A 80 -7.87 2.18 -8.00
CA LYS A 80 -7.47 2.94 -9.20
C LYS A 80 -6.00 2.75 -9.56
N SER A 81 -5.12 2.55 -8.59
CA SER A 81 -3.70 2.23 -8.85
C SER A 81 -3.50 0.78 -9.34
N GLY A 82 -4.55 -0.05 -9.31
CA GLY A 82 -4.46 -1.48 -9.64
C GLY A 82 -3.85 -2.32 -8.52
N GLU A 83 -3.61 -1.72 -7.35
CA GLU A 83 -3.03 -2.35 -6.16
C GLU A 83 -4.11 -3.02 -5.29
N ALA A 84 -5.40 -2.78 -5.55
CA ALA A 84 -6.49 -3.49 -4.89
C ALA A 84 -7.59 -3.92 -5.88
N VAL A 85 -8.22 -5.06 -5.59
CA VAL A 85 -9.43 -5.53 -6.25
C VAL A 85 -10.56 -5.56 -5.24
N ILE A 86 -11.66 -4.88 -5.59
CA ILE A 86 -12.86 -4.84 -4.76
C ILE A 86 -13.86 -5.88 -5.25
N ASP A 87 -14.16 -6.83 -4.38
CA ASP A 87 -15.29 -7.74 -4.51
C ASP A 87 -16.50 -7.10 -3.83
N LYS A 88 -17.51 -6.77 -4.64
CA LYS A 88 -18.74 -6.10 -4.18
C LYS A 88 -19.73 -7.09 -3.56
N ASP A 89 -19.64 -8.36 -3.92
CA ASP A 89 -20.56 -9.39 -3.45
C ASP A 89 -20.16 -9.84 -2.04
N GLU A 90 -18.85 -9.98 -1.80
CA GLU A 90 -18.29 -10.35 -0.49
C GLU A 90 -17.90 -9.16 0.40
N LYS A 91 -18.13 -7.92 -0.05
CA LYS A 91 -17.69 -6.67 0.61
C LYS A 91 -16.22 -6.73 1.02
N LYS A 92 -15.37 -7.12 0.08
CA LYS A 92 -13.96 -7.44 0.31
C LYS A 92 -13.06 -6.62 -0.59
N ALA A 93 -11.98 -6.09 -0.05
CA ALA A 93 -10.89 -5.46 -0.79
C ALA A 93 -9.64 -6.34 -0.65
N THR A 94 -9.19 -6.90 -1.76
CA THR A 94 -7.97 -7.72 -1.82
C THR A 94 -6.83 -6.89 -2.38
N VAL A 95 -5.81 -6.64 -1.56
CA VAL A 95 -4.63 -5.88 -1.93
C VAL A 95 -3.60 -6.80 -2.58
N LYS A 96 -3.12 -6.35 -3.74
CA LYS A 96 -2.10 -6.99 -4.57
C LYS A 96 -0.78 -6.29 -4.37
N VAL A 97 0.29 -7.07 -4.27
CA VAL A 97 1.65 -6.55 -4.10
C VAL A 97 2.56 -7.30 -5.04
N GLY A 98 3.14 -6.60 -6.02
CA GLY A 98 4.01 -7.21 -7.01
C GLY A 98 3.30 -8.33 -7.79
N ALA A 99 3.85 -9.54 -7.71
CA ALA A 99 3.28 -10.74 -8.35
C ALA A 99 2.23 -11.45 -7.48
N VAL A 100 2.07 -11.05 -6.22
CA VAL A 100 1.15 -11.67 -5.27
C VAL A 100 -0.23 -11.04 -5.40
N SER A 101 -1.21 -11.86 -5.76
CA SER A 101 -2.59 -11.42 -5.96
C SER A 101 -3.42 -11.33 -4.68
N ASP A 102 -2.97 -11.94 -3.59
CA ASP A 102 -3.69 -12.04 -2.33
C ASP A 102 -2.74 -11.76 -1.15
N CYS A 103 -2.27 -10.52 -1.03
CA CYS A 103 -1.36 -10.17 0.05
C CYS A 103 -2.13 -9.90 1.34
N ILE A 104 -3.13 -9.02 1.27
CA ILE A 104 -3.98 -8.63 2.39
C ILE A 104 -5.40 -8.50 1.90
N THR A 105 -6.34 -9.04 2.67
CA THR A 105 -7.77 -8.88 2.42
C THR A 105 -8.40 -8.15 3.56
N VAL A 106 -9.16 -7.12 3.21
CA VAL A 106 -10.00 -6.36 4.13
C VAL A 106 -11.43 -6.71 3.80
N GLN A 107 -12.19 -7.24 4.75
CA GLN A 107 -13.57 -7.64 4.52
C GLN A 107 -14.49 -7.08 5.59
N VAL A 108 -15.63 -6.53 5.16
CA VAL A 108 -16.73 -6.19 6.05
C VAL A 108 -17.71 -7.36 6.08
N GLN A 109 -17.67 -8.15 7.15
CA GLN A 109 -18.61 -9.23 7.39
C GLN A 109 -19.90 -8.66 7.98
N THR A 110 -20.98 -8.71 7.20
CA THR A 110 -22.32 -8.32 7.64
C THR A 110 -23.04 -9.53 8.22
N GLY A 111 -23.34 -9.48 9.51
CA GLY A 111 -24.24 -10.41 10.19
C GLY A 111 -25.65 -9.82 10.33
N ASP A 112 -26.58 -10.62 10.88
CA ASP A 112 -27.99 -10.21 11.05
C ASP A 112 -28.16 -8.96 11.92
N TYR A 113 -27.25 -8.74 12.88
CA TYR A 113 -27.31 -7.64 13.84
C TYR A 113 -25.97 -6.91 14.05
N ASP A 114 -24.86 -7.49 13.57
CA ASP A 114 -23.51 -6.99 13.80
C ASP A 114 -22.77 -6.89 12.46
N ASP A 115 -22.13 -5.74 12.20
CA ASP A 115 -21.17 -5.59 11.10
C ASP A 115 -19.76 -5.61 11.70
N ASN A 116 -18.90 -6.50 11.22
CA ASN A 116 -17.52 -6.64 11.69
C ASN A 116 -16.53 -6.39 10.54
N LEU A 117 -15.53 -5.56 10.79
CA LEU A 117 -14.37 -5.40 9.92
C LEU A 117 -13.37 -6.49 10.26
N THR A 118 -12.98 -7.28 9.27
CA THR A 118 -11.97 -8.33 9.36
C THR A 118 -10.82 -8.01 8.43
N ILE A 119 -9.61 -8.37 8.86
CA ILE A 119 -8.44 -8.36 8.01
C ILE A 119 -7.86 -9.75 8.05
N SER A 120 -7.52 -10.29 6.90
CA SER A 120 -6.73 -11.52 6.82
C SER A 120 -5.55 -11.35 5.88
N THR A 121 -4.44 -11.97 6.24
CA THR A 121 -3.24 -12.06 5.41
C THR A 121 -3.37 -13.26 4.49
N GLY A 122 -3.13 -13.07 3.19
CA GLY A 122 -3.04 -14.19 2.25
C GLY A 122 -1.60 -14.71 2.12
N ASP A 123 -1.37 -15.56 1.11
CA ASP A 123 -0.03 -16.13 0.87
C ASP A 123 0.90 -15.10 0.23
N ALA A 124 1.97 -14.73 0.95
CA ALA A 124 2.97 -13.81 0.46
C ALA A 124 3.86 -14.41 -0.65
N GLY A 125 3.82 -15.72 -0.91
CA GLY A 125 4.50 -16.35 -2.06
C GLY A 125 6.01 -16.12 -2.13
N GLY A 126 6.64 -15.71 -1.02
CA GLY A 126 8.05 -15.30 -0.96
C GLY A 126 8.35 -13.86 -1.39
N ASP A 127 7.36 -13.04 -1.72
CA ASP A 127 7.54 -11.62 -2.02
C ASP A 127 7.87 -10.84 -0.75
N TYR A 128 9.03 -10.18 -0.72
CA TYR A 128 9.50 -9.46 0.46
C TYR A 128 8.60 -8.26 0.81
N LYS A 129 8.00 -7.59 -0.19
CA LYS A 129 7.13 -6.43 0.05
C LYS A 129 5.86 -6.87 0.75
N CYS A 130 5.25 -7.97 0.29
CA CYS A 130 4.05 -8.49 0.93
C CYS A 130 4.32 -8.93 2.37
N ASN A 131 5.41 -9.67 2.62
CA ASN A 131 5.80 -10.07 3.96
C ASN A 131 6.00 -8.88 4.90
N GLU A 132 6.67 -7.83 4.43
CA GLU A 132 6.91 -6.63 5.24
C GLU A 132 5.61 -5.90 5.58
N ILE A 133 4.70 -5.72 4.62
CA ILE A 133 3.38 -5.13 4.86
C ILE A 133 2.58 -5.94 5.88
N GLN A 134 2.60 -7.28 5.78
CA GLN A 134 1.91 -8.17 6.72
C GLN A 134 2.44 -8.05 8.15
N THR A 135 3.74 -7.79 8.34
CA THR A 135 4.30 -7.55 9.69
C THR A 135 3.94 -6.19 10.28
N ILE A 136 3.70 -5.18 9.43
CA ILE A 136 3.30 -3.83 9.87
C ILE A 136 1.84 -3.81 10.33
N ILE A 137 0.98 -4.60 9.70
CA ILE A 137 -0.46 -4.62 9.99
C ILE A 137 -0.76 -5.69 11.05
N ASP A 138 -1.13 -5.22 12.25
CA ASP A 138 -1.52 -6.08 13.35
C ASP A 138 -2.95 -6.64 13.14
N VAL A 139 -3.03 -7.80 12.48
CA VAL A 139 -4.30 -8.51 12.25
C VAL A 139 -4.96 -9.04 13.52
N SER A 140 -4.23 -9.12 14.65
CA SER A 140 -4.78 -9.60 15.93
C SER A 140 -5.83 -8.66 16.53
N ARG A 141 -5.86 -7.40 16.07
CA ARG A 141 -6.86 -6.40 16.47
C ARG A 141 -8.21 -6.58 15.78
N TYR A 142 -8.32 -7.55 14.87
CA TYR A 142 -9.54 -7.83 14.11
C TYR A 142 -10.10 -9.21 14.51
N PRO A 143 -11.44 -9.40 14.51
CA PRO A 143 -12.47 -8.50 13.99
C PRO A 143 -12.74 -7.27 14.87
N MET A 144 -12.85 -6.11 14.22
CA MET A 144 -13.33 -4.88 14.86
C MET A 144 -14.83 -4.73 14.59
N ARG A 145 -15.63 -4.58 15.65
CA ARG A 145 -17.07 -4.33 15.51
C ARG A 145 -17.29 -2.93 14.98
N LEU A 146 -17.95 -2.83 13.82
CA LEU A 146 -18.33 -1.56 13.20
C LEU A 146 -19.70 -1.10 13.69
N ARG A 147 -20.63 -2.05 13.85
CA ARG A 147 -22.02 -1.80 14.26
C ARG A 147 -22.57 -3.00 15.02
N GLY A 148 -23.54 -2.75 15.89
CA GLY A 148 -24.18 -3.80 16.68
C GLY A 148 -24.59 -3.38 18.08
N THR A 149 -25.62 -4.01 18.62
CA THR A 149 -26.02 -3.84 20.03
C THR A 149 -25.45 -4.97 20.87
N ASN A 150 -24.79 -4.64 21.98
CA ASN A 150 -24.35 -5.66 22.97
C ASN A 150 -25.52 -6.36 23.69
N VAL A 151 -26.75 -5.94 23.45
CA VAL A 151 -27.94 -6.49 24.08
C VAL A 151 -28.59 -7.48 23.12
N LYS A 152 -28.54 -8.77 23.47
CA LYS A 152 -29.40 -9.80 22.89
C LYS A 152 -30.75 -9.72 23.62
N TYR A 153 -31.83 -9.48 22.88
CA TYR A 153 -33.19 -9.67 23.42
C TYR A 153 -33.53 -11.15 23.54
#